data_AF-A0A7S2ESU3-F1
#
_entry.id   AF-A0A7S2ESU3-F1
#
_cell.length_a   1.000
_cell.length_b   1.000
_cell.length_c   1.000
_cell.angle_alpha   90.00
_cell.angle_beta   90.00
_cell.angle_gamma   90.00
#
_symmetry.space_group_name_H-M   'P 1'
#
loop_
_entity.id
_entity.type
_entity.pdbx_description
1 polymer ?
#
loop_
_entity_poly.entity_id
_entity_poly.type
_entity_poly.pdbx_seq_one_letter_code
_entity_poly.pdbx_strand_id
1 'polypeptide(L)'
;MDLDEEIKKRQAHRMDARAAALVARRAFGFASINGTHLGWSSETLAKCLLSLAELHEEHAKALKVDNFYPLSLVLSHGMKGLDEYDGDDHDEKRLNQIDTSTTASGDYENEDGTNQFDRRTAIPQDLRIDLYGGVITLSPASTPLQWLQTLSNVTPSSLDILRKHRKNLQTYLDLIQNTWNVKMIRGHTCLSREYYHFIMNLYENIVDTNETTSTKHEESDDTDKKALAL
;
A
#
# COMPACT_ATOMS: atom_id res chain seq x y z
N MET A 1 44.76 -5.62 4.33
CA MET A 1 43.68 -6.61 4.41
C MET A 1 43.61 -7.29 3.06
N ASP A 2 43.62 -8.62 3.04
CA ASP A 2 43.60 -9.40 1.81
C ASP A 2 42.21 -9.30 1.15
N LEU A 3 42.17 -9.05 -0.16
CA LEU A 3 40.93 -8.90 -0.92
C LEU A 3 40.08 -10.17 -0.84
N ASP A 4 40.72 -11.34 -0.83
CA ASP A 4 40.06 -12.63 -0.75
C ASP A 4 39.38 -12.84 0.62
N GLU A 5 39.99 -12.33 1.68
CA GLU A 5 39.42 -12.36 3.04
C GLU A 5 38.18 -11.47 3.12
N GLU A 6 38.22 -10.28 2.52
CA GLU A 6 37.07 -9.37 2.50
C GLU A 6 35.89 -9.95 1.69
N ILE A 7 36.16 -10.59 0.55
CA ILE A 7 35.13 -11.26 -0.26
C ILE A 7 34.46 -12.38 0.54
N LYS A 8 35.24 -13.24 1.19
CA LYS A 8 34.72 -14.33 2.04
C LYS A 8 33.88 -13.78 3.19
N LYS A 9 34.35 -12.73 3.85
CA LYS A 9 33.60 -12.05 4.93
C LYS A 9 32.25 -11.53 4.45
N ARG A 10 32.22 -10.82 3.31
CA ARG A 10 30.97 -10.31 2.72
C ARG A 10 30.02 -11.44 2.31
N GLN A 11 30.53 -12.58 1.84
CA GLN A 11 29.71 -13.75 1.53
C GLN A 11 29.08 -14.34 2.79
N ALA A 12 29.86 -14.51 3.87
CA ALA A 12 29.35 -14.96 5.16
C ALA A 12 28.22 -14.07 5.67
N HIS A 13 28.42 -12.76 5.69
CA HIS A 13 27.40 -11.81 6.16
C HIS A 13 26.09 -11.88 5.34
N ARG A 14 26.17 -12.16 4.03
CA ARG A 14 24.97 -12.35 3.18
C ARG A 14 24.23 -13.64 3.54
N MET A 15 24.96 -14.71 3.87
CA MET A 15 24.36 -15.95 4.34
C MET A 15 23.65 -15.74 5.67
N ASP A 16 24.28 -15.03 6.61
CA ASP A 16 23.71 -14.72 7.92
C ASP A 16 22.44 -13.87 7.78
N ALA A 17 22.45 -12.84 6.94
CA ALA A 17 21.27 -12.01 6.70
C ALA A 17 20.10 -12.81 6.13
N ARG A 18 20.37 -13.75 5.21
CA ARG A 18 19.35 -14.64 4.64
C ARG A 18 18.80 -15.60 5.69
N ALA A 19 19.66 -16.15 6.53
CA ALA A 19 19.25 -17.03 7.62
C ALA A 19 18.38 -16.27 8.64
N ALA A 20 18.81 -15.08 9.07
CA ALA A 20 18.06 -14.23 9.98
C ALA A 20 16.69 -13.83 9.41
N ALA A 21 16.62 -13.48 8.11
CA ALA A 21 15.36 -13.20 7.43
C ALA A 21 14.42 -14.41 7.43
N LEU A 22 14.95 -15.61 7.21
CA LEU A 22 14.15 -16.83 7.25
C LEU A 22 13.60 -17.12 8.66
N VAL A 23 14.43 -16.92 9.70
CA VAL A 23 14.04 -17.10 11.10
C VAL A 23 12.93 -16.12 11.47
N ALA A 24 13.15 -14.81 11.25
CA ALA A 24 12.14 -13.79 11.52
C ALA A 24 10.84 -14.04 10.73
N ARG A 25 10.95 -14.44 9.46
CA ARG A 25 9.77 -14.75 8.63
C ARG A 25 8.96 -15.90 9.21
N ARG A 26 9.63 -16.95 9.70
CA ARG A 26 8.96 -18.11 10.32
C ARG A 26 8.35 -17.77 11.67
N ALA A 27 9.04 -16.98 12.49
CA ALA A 27 8.56 -16.57 13.80
C ALA A 27 7.23 -15.84 13.70
N PHE A 28 7.12 -14.84 12.81
CA PHE A 28 5.90 -14.04 12.66
C PHE A 28 4.93 -14.53 11.56
N GLY A 29 5.34 -15.47 10.71
CA GLY A 29 4.52 -15.92 9.58
C GLY A 29 4.37 -14.89 8.44
N PHE A 30 5.32 -13.97 8.27
CA PHE A 30 5.28 -13.04 7.13
C PHE A 30 5.39 -13.79 5.79
N ALA A 31 4.74 -13.26 4.74
CA ALA A 31 4.92 -13.75 3.38
C ALA A 31 6.35 -13.49 2.86
N SER A 32 6.88 -12.30 3.15
CA SER A 32 8.25 -11.91 2.81
C SER A 32 8.79 -10.87 3.78
N ILE A 33 10.10 -10.70 3.80
CA ILE A 33 10.80 -9.63 4.53
C ILE A 33 11.76 -8.96 3.56
N ASN A 34 11.71 -7.63 3.47
CA ASN A 34 12.58 -6.83 2.61
C ASN A 34 13.25 -5.70 3.40
N GLY A 35 14.59 -5.64 3.35
CA GLY A 35 15.39 -4.54 3.90
C GLY A 35 16.38 -3.94 2.91
N THR A 36 16.21 -4.19 1.60
CA THR A 36 17.19 -3.78 0.57
C THR A 36 17.28 -2.27 0.38
N HIS A 37 16.22 -1.53 0.72
CA HIS A 37 16.15 -0.08 0.55
C HIS A 37 16.88 0.71 1.65
N LEU A 38 17.53 0.03 2.60
CA LEU A 38 18.19 0.67 3.73
C LEU A 38 19.63 1.12 3.45
N GLY A 39 20.27 0.65 2.37
CA GLY A 39 21.71 0.86 2.16
C GLY A 39 22.58 0.20 3.24
N TRP A 40 22.00 -0.73 4.02
CA TRP A 40 22.68 -1.41 5.13
C TRP A 40 23.63 -2.51 4.66
N SER A 41 24.66 -2.74 5.45
CA SER A 41 25.45 -3.96 5.32
C SER A 41 24.60 -5.19 5.66
N SER A 42 24.93 -6.34 5.06
CA SER A 42 24.23 -7.60 5.39
C SER A 42 24.39 -7.98 6.87
N GLU A 43 25.50 -7.60 7.51
CA GLU A 43 25.71 -7.82 8.94
C GLU A 43 24.73 -7.02 9.80
N THR A 44 24.55 -5.74 9.49
CA THR A 44 23.60 -4.86 10.19
C THR A 44 22.17 -5.37 10.02
N LEU A 45 21.81 -5.77 8.80
CA LEU A 45 20.51 -6.36 8.52
C LEU A 45 20.29 -7.65 9.30
N ALA A 46 21.29 -8.54 9.35
CA ALA A 46 21.21 -9.79 10.11
C ALA A 46 20.95 -9.52 11.59
N LYS A 47 21.72 -8.62 12.21
CA LYS A 47 21.55 -8.22 13.63
C LYS A 47 20.16 -7.67 13.91
N CYS A 48 19.65 -6.80 13.04
CA CYS A 48 18.30 -6.25 13.18
C CYS A 48 17.21 -7.34 13.11
N LEU A 49 17.34 -8.28 12.17
CA LEU A 49 16.37 -9.36 11.99
C LEU A 49 16.43 -10.40 13.11
N LEU A 50 17.61 -10.66 13.66
CA LEU A 50 17.76 -11.50 14.86
C LEU A 50 17.11 -10.85 16.07
N SER A 51 17.34 -9.55 16.31
CA SER A 51 16.67 -8.81 17.38
C SER A 51 15.15 -8.81 17.22
N LEU A 52 14.65 -8.72 15.98
CA LEU A 52 13.23 -8.87 15.71
C LEU A 52 12.70 -10.27 16.04
N ALA A 53 13.48 -11.33 15.77
CA ALA A 53 13.11 -12.69 16.13
C ALA A 53 13.13 -12.92 17.64
N GLU A 54 14.12 -12.38 18.36
CA GLU A 54 14.19 -12.42 19.82
C GLU A 54 12.98 -11.72 20.46
N LEU A 55 12.58 -10.56 19.92
CA LEU A 55 11.37 -9.85 20.34
C LEU A 55 10.12 -10.74 20.22
N HIS A 56 10.04 -11.60 19.20
CA HIS A 56 8.94 -12.55 19.09
C HIS A 56 8.97 -13.58 20.22
N GLU A 57 10.12 -14.16 20.53
CA GLU A 57 10.24 -15.15 21.61
C GLU A 57 9.86 -14.57 22.97
N GLU A 58 10.27 -13.33 23.23
CA GLU A 58 9.98 -12.62 24.48
C GLU A 58 8.52 -12.15 24.58
N HIS A 59 7.92 -11.69 23.48
CA HIS A 59 6.64 -10.97 23.48
C HIS A 59 5.56 -11.53 22.57
N ALA A 60 5.67 -12.78 22.09
CA ALA A 60 4.66 -13.41 21.22
C ALA A 60 3.24 -13.31 21.80
N LYS A 61 3.08 -13.46 23.13
CA LYS A 61 1.77 -13.38 23.81
C LYS A 61 1.12 -11.99 23.76
N ALA A 62 1.89 -10.94 23.49
CA ALA A 62 1.39 -9.57 23.36
C ALA A 62 0.85 -9.28 21.94
N LEU A 63 1.11 -10.17 20.97
CA LEU A 63 0.60 -10.04 19.62
C LEU A 63 -0.87 -10.50 19.56
N LYS A 64 -1.69 -9.79 18.78
CA LYS A 64 -3.11 -10.11 18.59
C LYS A 64 -3.36 -11.15 17.50
N VAL A 65 -2.34 -11.48 16.73
CA VAL A 65 -2.41 -12.43 15.61
C VAL A 65 -1.29 -13.44 15.74
N ASP A 66 -1.61 -14.72 15.52
CA ASP A 66 -0.64 -15.81 15.56
C ASP A 66 0.22 -15.86 14.29
N ASN A 67 -0.30 -15.29 13.20
CA ASN A 67 0.34 -15.35 11.89
C ASN A 67 -0.01 -14.09 11.08
N PHE A 68 1.02 -13.41 10.59
CA PHE A 68 0.86 -12.20 9.78
C PHE A 68 0.56 -12.48 8.29
N TYR A 69 0.48 -13.73 7.85
CA TYR A 69 0.16 -14.06 6.46
C TYR A 69 -1.23 -13.51 6.05
N PRO A 70 -1.34 -12.78 4.92
CA PRO A 70 -0.35 -12.71 3.84
C PRO A 70 0.42 -11.37 3.74
N LEU A 71 0.68 -10.72 4.88
CA LEU A 71 1.47 -9.48 4.97
C LEU A 71 2.95 -9.73 4.74
N SER A 72 3.61 -8.74 4.14
CA SER A 72 5.07 -8.67 4.00
C SER A 72 5.63 -7.59 4.92
N LEU A 73 6.81 -7.82 5.47
CA LEU A 73 7.52 -6.83 6.26
C LEU A 73 8.53 -6.08 5.39
N VAL A 74 8.51 -4.76 5.45
CA VAL A 74 9.50 -3.88 4.84
C VAL A 74 10.19 -3.07 5.92
N LEU A 75 11.51 -3.12 5.95
CA LEU A 75 12.32 -2.22 6.76
C LEU A 75 12.67 -1.00 5.91
N SER A 76 12.25 0.19 6.33
CA SER A 76 12.55 1.45 5.63
C SER A 76 12.83 2.55 6.65
N HIS A 77 13.61 3.58 6.31
CA HIS A 77 13.95 4.70 7.21
C HIS A 77 12.75 5.59 7.60
N GLY A 78 11.51 5.11 7.44
CA GLY A 78 10.31 5.91 7.36
C GLY A 78 10.22 6.55 5.97
N MET A 79 9.05 6.49 5.34
CA MET A 79 8.78 7.45 4.27
C MET A 79 8.86 8.84 4.92
N LYS A 80 9.88 9.62 4.57
CA LYS A 80 9.70 11.08 4.58
C LYS A 80 8.43 11.30 3.78
N GLY A 81 7.45 11.94 4.41
CA GLY A 81 6.10 12.05 3.87
C GLY A 81 6.10 12.53 2.44
N LEU A 82 5.05 12.15 1.73
CA LEU A 82 4.57 12.78 0.50
C LEU A 82 4.20 14.28 0.67
N ASP A 83 4.75 14.95 1.68
CA ASP A 83 4.49 16.33 2.04
C ASP A 83 5.65 17.26 1.62
N GLU A 84 6.76 16.71 1.09
CA GLU A 84 7.82 17.47 0.42
C GLU A 84 7.90 17.02 -1.05
N TYR A 85 6.81 17.25 -1.79
CA TYR A 85 6.95 17.53 -3.21
C TYR A 85 7.14 19.05 -3.30
N ASP A 86 8.39 19.51 -3.15
CA ASP A 86 8.78 20.82 -3.63
C ASP A 86 8.70 20.75 -5.17
N GLY A 87 7.48 20.92 -5.67
CA GLY A 87 7.25 21.32 -7.05
C GLY A 87 7.89 22.69 -7.21
N ASP A 88 9.15 22.69 -7.58
CA ASP A 88 9.90 23.87 -8.01
C ASP A 88 9.38 24.28 -9.40
N ASP A 89 8.09 24.61 -9.47
CA ASP A 89 7.45 25.24 -10.63
C ASP A 89 7.73 26.74 -10.55
N HIS A 90 8.94 27.10 -10.97
CA HIS A 90 9.18 28.40 -11.57
C HIS A 90 8.41 28.46 -12.89
N ASP A 91 7.15 28.95 -12.86
CA ASP A 91 6.57 29.87 -13.85
C ASP A 91 5.06 30.07 -13.66
N GLU A 92 4.66 30.76 -12.60
CA GLU A 92 3.38 31.49 -12.58
C GLU A 92 3.63 32.99 -12.69
N LYS A 93 3.70 33.46 -13.94
CA LYS A 93 3.40 34.86 -14.29
C LYS A 93 2.30 34.88 -15.35
N ARG A 94 1.19 35.53 -14.98
CA ARG A 94 0.05 36.03 -15.79
C ARG A 94 -1.05 34.97 -15.98
N LEU A 95 -2.27 35.16 -15.49
CA LEU A 95 -3.19 36.23 -15.93
C LEU A 95 -4.38 36.42 -14.94
N ASN A 96 -4.61 37.70 -14.60
CA ASN A 96 -5.88 38.42 -14.45
C ASN A 96 -7.09 37.81 -13.71
N GLN A 97 -7.37 38.46 -12.56
CA GLN A 97 -8.61 39.18 -12.24
C GLN A 97 -9.89 38.73 -12.95
N ILE A 98 -10.79 38.10 -12.19
CA ILE A 98 -12.23 38.40 -12.26
C ILE A 98 -12.76 38.47 -10.82
N ASP A 99 -13.17 39.68 -10.45
CA ASP A 99 -14.04 39.94 -9.31
C ASP A 99 -15.42 39.31 -9.53
N THR A 100 -15.91 38.54 -8.57
CA THR A 100 -17.33 38.55 -8.21
C THR A 100 -17.49 38.21 -6.72
N SER A 101 -17.86 39.25 -5.97
CA SER A 101 -18.51 39.17 -4.67
C SER A 101 -19.76 38.28 -4.70
N THR A 102 -19.94 37.38 -3.74
CA THR A 102 -21.26 37.03 -3.18
C THR A 102 -21.09 36.47 -1.77
N THR A 103 -21.80 37.13 -0.86
CA THR A 103 -21.99 36.89 0.57
C THR A 103 -22.64 35.54 0.89
N ALA A 104 -22.15 34.85 1.92
CA ALA A 104 -22.98 34.16 2.90
C ALA A 104 -22.16 33.87 4.17
N SER A 105 -22.55 34.53 5.27
CA SER A 105 -22.10 34.29 6.63
C SER A 105 -22.42 32.86 7.09
N GLY A 106 -21.48 32.30 7.86
CA GLY A 106 -21.64 31.04 8.57
C GLY A 106 -20.66 31.02 9.74
N ASP A 107 -21.07 31.67 10.82
CA ASP A 107 -20.34 31.75 12.08
C ASP A 107 -20.27 30.36 12.73
N TYR A 108 -19.07 29.82 12.88
CA TYR A 108 -18.77 28.77 13.86
C TYR A 108 -17.49 29.16 14.60
N GLU A 109 -17.69 29.84 15.72
CA GLU A 109 -16.69 29.94 16.78
C GLU A 109 -16.41 28.53 17.32
N ASN A 110 -15.15 28.10 17.25
CA ASN A 110 -14.66 27.01 18.10
C ASN A 110 -13.47 27.57 18.89
N GLU A 111 -13.80 28.04 20.10
CA GLU A 111 -12.86 28.16 21.20
C GLU A 111 -12.53 26.74 21.69
N ASP A 112 -11.38 26.19 21.28
CA ASP A 112 -10.58 25.41 22.21
C ASP A 112 -9.10 25.43 21.80
N GLY A 113 -8.36 26.28 22.49
CA GLY A 113 -6.92 26.43 22.35
C GLY A 113 -6.20 25.25 22.97
N THR A 114 -5.96 24.20 22.18
CA THR A 114 -4.87 23.24 22.44
C THR A 114 -4.16 22.86 21.14
N ASN A 115 -3.72 23.88 20.39
CA ASN A 115 -2.86 23.69 19.24
C ASN A 115 -1.38 23.67 19.69
N GLN A 116 -0.93 22.53 20.20
CA GLN A 116 0.48 22.23 20.37
C GLN A 116 0.79 20.92 19.63
N PHE A 117 0.67 20.97 18.31
CA PHE A 117 1.25 19.97 17.42
C PHE A 117 2.78 20.03 17.56
N ASP A 118 3.30 19.15 18.40
CA ASP A 118 4.72 18.87 18.53
C ASP A 118 5.22 18.29 17.19
N ARG A 119 5.82 19.15 16.35
CA ARG A 119 6.34 18.84 15.01
C ARG A 119 7.64 18.03 15.07
N ARG A 120 7.62 16.88 15.73
CA ARG A 120 8.74 15.93 15.72
C ARG A 120 8.25 14.51 15.45
N THR A 121 8.37 14.10 14.18
CA THR A 121 8.60 12.70 13.74
C THR A 121 7.50 11.64 13.94
N ALA A 122 6.23 12.00 14.01
CA ALA A 122 5.16 10.99 13.97
C ALA A 122 4.64 10.79 12.53
N ILE A 123 5.14 9.76 11.84
CA ILE A 123 4.42 9.19 10.69
C ILE A 123 3.01 8.84 11.19
N PRO A 124 1.92 9.28 10.54
CA PRO A 124 0.56 8.86 10.91
C PRO A 124 0.53 7.34 11.04
N GLN A 125 0.02 6.83 12.17
CA GLN A 125 0.10 5.40 12.49
C GLN A 125 -0.53 4.50 11.40
N ASP A 126 -1.45 5.08 10.61
CA ASP A 126 -2.12 4.45 9.48
C ASP A 126 -1.21 4.14 8.27
N LEU A 127 -0.08 4.85 8.09
CA LEU A 127 0.83 4.60 6.97
C LEU A 127 1.72 3.36 7.15
N ARG A 128 1.83 2.84 8.36
CA ARG A 128 2.73 1.71 8.64
C ARG A 128 2.16 0.36 8.25
N ILE A 129 0.84 0.26 8.05
CA ILE A 129 0.16 -0.98 7.70
C ILE A 129 -0.69 -0.74 6.45
N ASP A 130 -0.15 -1.12 5.29
CA ASP A 130 -0.89 -1.07 4.01
C ASP A 130 -1.71 -2.36 3.83
N LEU A 131 -3.02 -2.25 4.07
CA LEU A 131 -3.98 -3.35 3.88
C LEU A 131 -4.44 -3.56 2.43
N TYR A 132 -3.92 -2.79 1.47
CA TYR A 132 -4.14 -3.01 0.04
C TYR A 132 -2.98 -3.79 -0.57
N GLY A 133 -1.74 -3.34 -0.31
CA GLY A 133 -0.52 -4.03 -0.75
C GLY A 133 -0.16 -5.22 0.12
N GLY A 134 -0.63 -5.22 1.36
CA GLY A 134 -0.27 -6.19 2.38
C GLY A 134 1.17 -6.00 2.84
N VAL A 135 1.53 -4.76 3.20
CA VAL A 135 2.88 -4.39 3.63
C VAL A 135 2.83 -3.75 5.02
N ILE A 136 3.67 -4.24 5.93
CA ILE A 136 3.98 -3.58 7.19
C ILE A 136 5.34 -2.91 7.05
N THR A 137 5.43 -1.65 7.39
CA THR A 137 6.67 -0.90 7.38
C THR A 137 7.17 -0.67 8.81
N LEU A 138 8.37 -1.15 9.11
CA LEU A 138 9.05 -0.86 10.37
C LEU A 138 10.26 0.05 10.11
N SER A 139 10.42 1.06 10.98
CA SER A 139 11.63 1.87 10.99
C SER A 139 12.75 1.11 11.66
N PRO A 140 13.91 0.91 11.03
CA PRO A 140 15.02 0.24 11.68
C PRO A 140 15.60 1.02 12.87
N ALA A 141 15.39 2.34 12.91
CA ALA A 141 15.81 3.18 14.03
C ALA A 141 14.83 3.10 15.22
N SER A 142 13.68 2.45 15.04
CA SER A 142 12.73 2.24 16.13
C SER A 142 13.22 1.19 17.12
N THR A 143 12.78 1.35 18.36
CA THR A 143 13.06 0.36 19.40
C THR A 143 12.23 -0.92 19.20
N PRO A 144 12.66 -2.07 19.76
CA PRO A 144 11.87 -3.30 19.68
C PRO A 144 10.43 -3.14 20.20
N LEU A 145 10.22 -2.34 21.26
CA LEU A 145 8.87 -2.01 21.76
C LEU A 145 8.03 -1.23 20.73
N GLN A 146 8.62 -0.30 19.98
CA GLN A 146 7.93 0.43 18.93
C GLN A 146 7.57 -0.48 17.74
N TRP A 147 8.43 -1.46 17.42
CA TRP A 147 8.09 -2.50 16.46
C TRP A 147 6.91 -3.33 16.95
N LEU A 148 6.96 -3.79 18.20
CA LEU A 148 5.88 -4.57 18.82
C LEU A 148 4.57 -3.79 18.80
N GLN A 149 4.58 -2.50 19.13
CA GLN A 149 3.40 -1.64 19.07
C GLN A 149 2.82 -1.60 17.65
N THR A 150 3.67 -1.43 16.63
CA THR A 150 3.24 -1.43 15.22
C THR A 150 2.64 -2.78 14.82
N LEU A 151 3.27 -3.89 15.21
CA LEU A 151 2.78 -5.24 14.91
C LEU A 151 1.48 -5.57 15.66
N SER A 152 1.33 -5.10 16.89
CA SER A 152 0.13 -5.30 17.73
C SER A 152 -1.11 -4.54 17.23
N ASN A 153 -0.92 -3.59 16.32
CA ASN A 153 -2.02 -2.90 15.64
C ASN A 153 -2.65 -3.75 14.54
N VAL A 154 -1.97 -4.80 14.07
CA VAL A 154 -2.57 -5.76 13.14
C VAL A 154 -3.54 -6.65 13.89
N THR A 155 -4.79 -6.66 13.44
CA THR A 155 -5.86 -7.47 14.01
C THR A 155 -6.31 -8.55 13.02
N PRO A 156 -7.03 -9.60 13.48
CA PRO A 156 -7.65 -10.57 12.56
C PRO A 156 -8.53 -9.89 11.50
N SER A 157 -9.30 -8.88 11.89
CA SER A 157 -10.15 -8.10 10.97
C SER A 157 -9.33 -7.36 9.91
N SER A 158 -8.15 -6.85 10.24
CA SER A 158 -7.22 -6.25 9.27
C SER A 158 -6.79 -7.26 8.20
N LEU A 159 -6.54 -8.51 8.59
CA LEU A 159 -6.19 -9.58 7.64
C LEU A 159 -7.37 -9.95 6.74
N ASP A 160 -8.59 -9.94 7.27
CA ASP A 160 -9.80 -10.21 6.48
C ASP A 160 -10.06 -9.11 5.45
N ILE A 161 -9.84 -7.84 5.83
CA ILE A 161 -9.88 -6.70 4.90
C ILE A 161 -8.86 -6.90 3.78
N LEU A 162 -7.60 -7.23 4.11
CA LEU A 162 -6.56 -7.47 3.11
C LEU A 162 -6.92 -8.62 2.17
N ARG A 163 -7.43 -9.74 2.69
CA ARG A 163 -7.87 -10.88 1.86
C ARG A 163 -9.00 -10.47 0.92
N LYS A 164 -9.97 -9.71 1.42
CA LYS A 164 -11.07 -9.18 0.62
C LYS A 164 -10.55 -8.27 -0.48
N HIS A 165 -9.70 -7.30 -0.17
CA HIS A 165 -9.11 -6.39 -1.16
C HIS A 165 -8.31 -7.14 -2.23
N ARG A 166 -7.47 -8.11 -1.85
CA ARG A 166 -6.72 -8.92 -2.82
C ARG A 166 -7.63 -9.74 -3.73
N LYS A 167 -8.66 -10.38 -3.16
CA LYS A 167 -9.63 -11.15 -3.95
C LYS A 167 -10.36 -10.25 -4.94
N ASN A 168 -10.87 -9.11 -4.48
CA ASN A 168 -11.58 -8.15 -5.32
C ASN A 168 -10.67 -7.62 -6.44
N LEU A 169 -9.45 -7.20 -6.10
CA LEU A 169 -8.48 -6.70 -7.08
C LEU A 169 -8.19 -7.72 -8.17
N GLN A 170 -8.00 -9.00 -7.79
CA GLN A 170 -7.78 -10.07 -8.76
C GLN A 170 -8.99 -10.22 -9.69
N THR A 171 -10.21 -10.27 -9.13
CA THR A 171 -11.44 -10.35 -9.93
C THR A 171 -11.56 -9.18 -10.91
N TYR A 172 -11.30 -7.95 -10.46
CA TYR A 172 -11.37 -6.76 -11.30
C TYR A 172 -10.33 -6.80 -12.43
N LEU A 173 -9.09 -7.16 -12.09
CA LEU A 173 -8.01 -7.29 -13.06
C LEU A 173 -8.33 -8.37 -14.10
N ASP A 174 -8.80 -9.55 -13.69
CA ASP A 174 -9.14 -10.63 -14.61
C ASP A 174 -10.21 -10.18 -15.60
N LEU A 175 -11.26 -9.48 -15.16
CA LEU A 175 -12.30 -8.98 -16.07
C LEU A 175 -11.73 -7.93 -17.05
N ILE A 176 -11.04 -6.90 -16.52
CA ILE A 176 -10.52 -5.79 -17.34
C ILE A 176 -9.51 -6.32 -18.37
N GLN A 177 -8.56 -7.14 -17.93
CA GLN A 177 -7.50 -7.66 -18.78
C GLN A 177 -8.05 -8.57 -19.87
N ASN A 178 -9.06 -9.40 -19.57
CA ASN A 178 -9.70 -10.26 -20.57
C ASN A 178 -10.57 -9.46 -21.55
N THR A 179 -11.30 -8.45 -21.06
CA THR A 179 -12.19 -7.62 -21.90
C THR A 179 -11.40 -6.80 -22.91
N TRP A 180 -10.27 -6.24 -22.50
CA TRP A 180 -9.47 -5.35 -23.37
C TRP A 180 -8.23 -6.02 -23.96
N ASN A 181 -7.94 -7.26 -23.58
CA ASN A 181 -6.72 -7.98 -23.97
C ASN A 181 -5.44 -7.17 -23.68
N VAL A 182 -5.40 -6.53 -22.50
CA VAL A 182 -4.24 -5.75 -22.02
C VAL A 182 -3.76 -6.27 -20.68
N LYS A 183 -2.46 -6.09 -20.40
CA LYS A 183 -1.88 -6.42 -19.10
C LYS A 183 -1.79 -5.17 -18.23
N MET A 184 -2.47 -5.16 -17.10
CA MET A 184 -2.40 -4.07 -16.12
C MET A 184 -1.30 -4.35 -15.10
N ILE A 185 -0.39 -3.40 -14.91
CA ILE A 185 0.71 -3.47 -13.95
C ILE A 185 0.70 -2.20 -13.13
N ARG A 186 0.82 -2.33 -11.80
CA ARG A 186 0.97 -1.17 -10.91
C ARG A 186 2.33 -0.50 -11.13
N GLY A 187 2.32 0.81 -11.33
CA GLY A 187 3.55 1.61 -11.40
C GLY A 187 4.31 1.66 -10.06
N HIS A 188 5.61 1.93 -10.10
CA HIS A 188 6.45 1.98 -8.90
C HIS A 188 6.09 3.12 -7.94
N THR A 189 5.57 4.24 -8.46
CA THR A 189 5.20 5.43 -7.70
C THR A 189 3.76 5.38 -7.17
N CYS A 190 2.91 4.50 -7.71
CA CYS A 190 1.51 4.42 -7.35
C CYS A 190 1.32 3.61 -6.06
N LEU A 191 0.65 4.18 -5.07
CA LEU A 191 0.36 3.46 -3.82
C LEU A 191 -0.61 2.30 -4.08
N SER A 192 -0.50 1.23 -3.30
CA SER A 192 -1.37 0.05 -3.45
C SER A 192 -2.86 0.40 -3.34
N ARG A 193 -3.18 1.35 -2.46
CA ARG A 193 -4.55 1.87 -2.27
C ARG A 193 -5.06 2.60 -3.50
N GLU A 194 -4.27 3.50 -4.07
CA GLU A 194 -4.64 4.26 -5.27
C GLU A 194 -4.85 3.33 -6.45
N TYR A 195 -3.92 2.38 -6.64
CA TYR A 195 -4.04 1.37 -7.67
C TYR A 195 -5.32 0.54 -7.52
N TYR A 196 -5.64 0.11 -6.29
CA TYR A 196 -6.87 -0.63 -6.03
C TYR A 196 -8.12 0.17 -6.43
N HIS A 197 -8.22 1.43 -6.01
CA HIS A 197 -9.37 2.27 -6.34
C HIS A 197 -9.45 2.59 -7.83
N PHE A 198 -8.31 2.84 -8.48
CA PHE A 198 -8.27 3.03 -9.93
C PHE A 198 -8.84 1.82 -10.67
N ILE A 199 -8.40 0.61 -10.32
CA ILE A 199 -8.88 -0.63 -10.94
C ILE A 199 -10.36 -0.89 -10.62
N MET A 200 -10.81 -0.59 -9.40
CA MET A 200 -12.22 -0.72 -9.02
C MET A 200 -13.12 0.22 -9.83
N ASN A 201 -12.76 1.50 -9.94
CA ASN A 201 -13.51 2.47 -10.73
C ASN A 201 -13.53 2.07 -12.22
N LEU A 202 -12.41 1.57 -12.73
CA LEU A 202 -12.31 1.10 -14.11
C LEU A 202 -13.23 -0.10 -14.37
N TYR A 203 -13.30 -1.03 -13.42
CA TYR A 203 -14.20 -2.18 -13.46
C TYR A 203 -15.68 -1.75 -13.49
N GLU A 204 -16.09 -0.83 -12.61
CA GLU A 204 -17.46 -0.32 -12.53
C GLU A 204 -17.91 0.29 -13.86
N ASN A 205 -17.06 1.12 -14.48
CA ASN A 205 -17.35 1.73 -15.78
C ASN A 205 -17.53 0.70 -16.91
N ILE A 206 -16.81 -0.43 -16.89
CA ILE A 206 -16.97 -1.49 -17.91
C ILE A 206 -18.30 -2.22 -17.72
N VAL A 207 -18.66 -2.55 -16.48
CA VAL A 207 -19.90 -3.28 -16.18
C VAL A 207 -21.11 -2.47 -16.63
N ASP A 208 -21.15 -1.17 -16.33
CA ASP A 208 -22.24 -0.27 -16.71
C ASP A 208 -22.43 -0.17 -18.25
N THR A 209 -21.33 -0.19 -19.00
CA THR A 209 -21.40 -0.14 -20.47
C THR A 209 -22.02 -1.40 -21.08
N ASN A 210 -21.77 -2.58 -20.50
CA ASN A 210 -22.29 -3.85 -21.02
C ASN A 210 -23.80 -4.00 -20.77
N GLU A 211 -24.30 -3.55 -19.63
CA GLU A 211 -25.74 -3.59 -19.31
C GLU A 211 -26.57 -2.71 -20.26
N THR A 212 -26.02 -1.57 -20.67
CA THR A 212 -26.68 -0.62 -21.59
C THR A 212 -26.78 -1.15 -23.02
N THR A 213 -25.85 -2.01 -23.46
CA THR A 213 -25.89 -2.61 -24.79
C THR A 213 -26.86 -3.77 -24.91
N SER A 214 -27.11 -4.51 -23.83
CA SER A 214 -27.97 -5.70 -23.87
C SER A 214 -29.46 -5.36 -23.95
N THR A 215 -29.87 -4.17 -23.50
CA THR A 215 -31.28 -3.72 -23.49
C THR A 215 -31.75 -3.13 -24.82
N LYS A 216 -30.86 -2.91 -25.80
CA LYS A 216 -31.23 -2.25 -27.07
C LYS A 216 -31.50 -3.21 -28.24
N HIS A 217 -31.41 -4.53 -28.05
CA HIS A 217 -31.56 -5.49 -29.15
C HIS A 217 -32.89 -6.24 -29.21
N GLU A 218 -33.85 -5.96 -28.31
CA GLU A 218 -35.16 -6.64 -28.30
C GLU A 218 -36.33 -5.83 -28.91
N GLU A 219 -36.09 -4.63 -29.44
CA GLU A 219 -37.17 -3.76 -29.93
C GLU A 219 -36.95 -3.32 -31.40
N SER A 220 -36.86 -4.27 -32.34
CA SER A 220 -36.95 -4.00 -33.79
C SER A 220 -36.96 -5.29 -34.61
N ASP A 221 -38.06 -6.06 -34.60
CA ASP A 221 -38.41 -6.89 -35.78
C ASP A 221 -39.90 -7.33 -35.74
N ASP A 222 -40.82 -6.37 -35.86
CA ASP A 222 -42.19 -6.70 -36.23
C ASP A 222 -42.82 -5.56 -37.04
N THR A 223 -42.46 -5.44 -38.31
CA THR A 223 -43.29 -4.86 -39.38
C THR A 223 -42.53 -4.92 -40.71
N ASP A 224 -42.71 -5.99 -41.50
CA ASP A 224 -42.75 -5.92 -42.98
C ASP A 224 -42.88 -7.31 -43.65
N LYS A 225 -44.03 -7.98 -43.47
CA LYS A 225 -44.43 -9.14 -44.30
C LYS A 225 -45.85 -9.05 -44.88
N LYS A 226 -46.31 -7.86 -45.25
CA LYS A 226 -47.57 -7.66 -45.98
C LYS A 226 -47.42 -6.79 -47.23
N ALA A 227 -46.74 -7.30 -48.26
CA ALA A 227 -46.97 -6.86 -49.65
C ALA A 227 -46.25 -7.81 -50.62
N LEU A 228 -46.94 -8.83 -51.14
CA LEU A 228 -46.77 -9.41 -52.49
C LEU A 228 -47.60 -10.69 -52.61
N ALA A 229 -48.90 -10.51 -52.84
CA ALA A 229 -49.78 -11.53 -53.39
C ALA A 229 -50.89 -10.81 -54.18
N LEU A 230 -50.59 -10.40 -55.40
CA LEU A 230 -51.52 -10.09 -56.48
C LEU A 230 -50.84 -10.39 -57.81
#